data_AF-A0A259DFZ1-F1
#
_entry.id   AF-A0A259DFZ1-F1
#
_cell.length_a   1.000
_cell.length_b   1.000
_cell.length_c   1.000
_cell.angle_alpha   90.00
_cell.angle_beta   90.00
_cell.angle_gamma   90.00
#
_symmetry.space_group_name_H-M   'P 1'
#
loop_
_entity.id
_entity.type
_entity.pdbx_description
1 polymer ?
#
loop_
_entity_poly.entity_id
_entity_poly.type
_entity_poly.pdbx_seq_one_letter_code
_entity_poly.pdbx_strand_id
1 'polypeptide(L)'
;MPIFEVLQPLSVTLAVLIIFCAYFIFGVSGFGSSIVAVPLLVQLYPLTTVVPMMVIMDICASFYLGRKSSKDADKKELLWLFPFTLVGMFIGITLLINAPSEPLLIILGLFASANGARVLIKKKTNLHSPISKWWAVPFGLSGGIFTALFATGGAIYASYLAMRMRDPRMLRATMAFAILILTMMRFVFMLISELLLHIDVLVLAMSMLLPMICGLWIGSRVHSKLSSPNIQSIYGGILLFSGAMLLLREVPKLI
;
A
#
# COMPACT_ATOMS: atom_id res chain seq x y z
N MET A 1 17.05 6.96 14.92
CA MET A 1 17.61 5.60 15.06
C MET A 1 19.05 5.63 14.53
N PRO A 2 20.05 5.10 15.24
CA PRO A 2 21.42 5.01 14.71
C PRO A 2 21.46 4.13 13.46
N ILE A 3 22.27 4.50 12.46
CA ILE A 3 22.41 3.76 11.18
C ILE A 3 22.74 2.27 11.42
N PHE A 4 23.50 1.95 12.48
CA PHE A 4 23.85 0.58 12.85
C PHE A 4 22.64 -0.29 13.26
N GLU A 5 21.61 0.29 13.86
CA GLU A 5 20.39 -0.46 14.19
C GLU A 5 19.54 -0.73 12.93
N VAL A 6 19.60 0.18 11.95
CA VAL A 6 18.89 0.02 10.67
C VAL A 6 19.45 -1.16 9.86
N LEU A 7 20.77 -1.38 9.95
CA LEU A 7 21.51 -2.39 9.20
C LEU A 7 21.83 -3.67 9.99
N GLN A 8 21.07 -3.97 11.04
CA GLN A 8 21.22 -5.27 11.72
C GLN A 8 21.02 -6.43 10.74
N PRO A 9 21.95 -7.42 10.67
CA PRO A 9 21.95 -8.43 9.61
C PRO A 9 20.65 -9.24 9.52
N LEU A 10 20.06 -9.60 10.66
CA LEU A 10 18.80 -10.34 10.70
C LEU A 10 17.64 -9.50 10.16
N SER A 11 17.49 -8.27 10.65
CA SER A 11 16.44 -7.34 10.22
C SER A 11 16.53 -7.03 8.73
N VAL A 12 17.74 -6.78 8.22
CA VAL A 12 17.97 -6.55 6.78
C VAL A 12 17.59 -7.78 5.96
N THR A 13 17.99 -8.99 6.38
CA THR A 13 17.67 -10.23 5.65
C THR A 13 16.16 -10.45 5.57
N LEU A 14 15.44 -10.24 6.68
CA LEU A 14 13.98 -10.32 6.70
C LEU A 14 13.35 -9.24 5.81
N ALA A 15 13.86 -8.00 5.87
CA ALA A 15 13.37 -6.89 5.05
C ALA A 15 13.56 -7.16 3.55
N VAL A 16 14.71 -7.71 3.14
CA VAL A 16 14.99 -8.14 1.76
C VAL A 16 13.93 -9.13 1.29
N LEU A 17 13.63 -10.15 2.10
CA LEU A 17 12.61 -11.15 1.77
C LEU A 17 11.22 -10.53 1.67
N ILE A 18 10.83 -9.69 2.64
CA ILE A 18 9.54 -8.99 2.66
C ILE A 18 9.38 -8.12 1.42
N ILE A 19 10.37 -7.29 1.09
CA ILE A 19 10.36 -6.41 -0.07
C ILE A 19 10.29 -7.22 -1.36
N PHE A 20 11.14 -8.24 -1.51
CA PHE A 20 11.10 -9.11 -2.68
C PHE A 20 9.71 -9.74 -2.88
N CYS A 21 9.13 -10.34 -1.85
CA CYS A 21 7.81 -10.96 -1.92
C CYS A 21 6.69 -9.94 -2.19
N ALA A 22 6.72 -8.78 -1.55
CA ALA A 22 5.74 -7.72 -1.75
C ALA A 22 5.76 -7.17 -3.18
N TYR A 23 6.94 -6.91 -3.73
CA TYR A 23 7.07 -6.42 -5.10
C TYR A 23 6.90 -7.51 -6.16
N PHE A 24 7.13 -8.78 -5.82
CA PHE A 24 6.69 -9.91 -6.63
C PHE A 24 5.17 -9.95 -6.76
N ILE A 25 4.44 -9.85 -5.64
CA ILE A 25 2.97 -9.77 -5.63
C ILE A 25 2.50 -8.54 -6.42
N PHE A 26 3.15 -7.39 -6.24
CA PHE A 26 2.85 -6.19 -7.00
C PHE A 26 3.08 -6.37 -8.51
N GLY A 27 4.17 -7.03 -8.92
CA GLY A 27 4.43 -7.35 -10.32
C GLY A 27 3.37 -8.29 -10.92
N VAL A 28 2.85 -9.24 -10.14
CA VAL A 28 1.80 -10.17 -10.56
C VAL A 28 0.40 -9.53 -10.55
N SER A 29 0.09 -8.59 -9.67
CA SER A 29 -1.28 -8.08 -9.50
C SER A 29 -1.48 -6.65 -9.97
N GLY A 30 -0.40 -5.87 -10.09
CA GLY A 30 -0.40 -4.44 -10.38
C GLY A 30 -0.72 -3.53 -9.18
N PHE A 31 -0.90 -4.09 -7.98
CA PHE A 31 -1.15 -3.33 -6.74
C PHE A 31 -0.70 -4.13 -5.50
N GLY A 32 -0.76 -3.54 -4.31
CA GLY A 32 -0.66 -4.29 -3.05
C GLY A 32 0.73 -4.55 -2.50
N SER A 33 1.80 -3.95 -3.05
CA SER A 33 3.15 -3.95 -2.46
C SER A 33 3.09 -3.54 -0.99
N SER A 34 2.55 -2.36 -0.73
CA SER A 34 2.49 -1.74 0.59
C SER A 34 1.54 -2.43 1.56
N ILE A 35 0.45 -3.02 1.05
CA ILE A 35 -0.50 -3.77 1.87
C ILE A 35 0.17 -5.00 2.50
N VAL A 36 1.10 -5.64 1.78
CA VAL A 36 1.86 -6.78 2.28
C VAL A 36 3.09 -6.33 3.08
N ALA A 37 3.87 -5.39 2.54
CA ALA A 37 5.16 -5.01 3.09
C ALA A 37 5.03 -4.25 4.42
N VAL A 38 4.13 -3.25 4.51
CA VAL A 38 4.14 -2.31 5.63
C VAL A 38 3.85 -3.00 6.97
N PRO A 39 2.80 -3.85 7.13
CA PRO A 39 2.55 -4.54 8.40
C PRO A 39 3.67 -5.49 8.87
N LEU A 40 4.52 -5.95 7.94
CA LEU A 40 5.68 -6.79 8.25
C LEU A 40 6.92 -5.94 8.57
N LEU A 41 7.19 -4.89 7.79
CA LEU A 41 8.35 -4.02 7.98
C LEU A 41 8.27 -3.18 9.26
N VAL A 42 7.08 -2.77 9.69
CA VAL A 42 6.90 -2.01 10.95
C VAL A 42 7.21 -2.82 12.21
N GLN A 43 7.37 -4.14 12.07
CA GLN A 43 7.88 -5.00 13.13
C GLN A 43 9.39 -4.81 13.33
N LEU A 44 10.09 -4.42 12.27
CA LEU A 44 11.56 -4.30 12.21
C LEU A 44 12.02 -2.84 12.31
N TYR A 45 11.25 -1.90 11.74
CA TYR A 45 11.62 -0.50 11.60
C TYR A 45 10.48 0.43 12.02
N PRO A 46 10.77 1.69 12.42
CA PRO A 46 9.74 2.67 12.71
C PRO A 46 8.81 2.93 11.53
N LEU A 47 7.52 3.14 11.79
CA LEU A 47 6.53 3.47 10.76
C LEU A 47 6.94 4.70 9.94
N THR A 48 7.51 5.71 10.60
CA THR A 48 8.03 6.94 10.00
C THR A 48 9.24 6.71 9.09
N THR A 49 9.94 5.58 9.18
CA THR A 49 11.01 5.19 8.25
C THR A 49 10.47 4.31 7.12
N VAL A 50 9.60 3.34 7.44
CA VAL A 50 9.04 2.37 6.49
C VAL A 50 8.22 3.06 5.40
N VAL A 51 7.31 3.96 5.76
CA VAL A 51 6.35 4.53 4.79
C VAL A 51 7.04 5.44 3.75
N PRO A 52 7.96 6.35 4.12
CA PRO A 52 8.78 7.11 3.17
C PRO A 52 9.60 6.24 2.23
N MET A 53 10.26 5.21 2.77
CA MET A 53 11.07 4.27 2.00
C MET A 53 10.21 3.51 0.98
N MET A 54 8.99 3.12 1.34
CA MET A 54 8.03 2.52 0.42
C MET A 54 7.61 3.48 -0.70
N VAL A 55 7.58 4.80 -0.48
CA VAL A 55 7.29 5.78 -1.55
C VAL A 55 8.36 5.79 -2.62
N ILE A 56 9.63 5.78 -2.22
CA ILE A 56 10.76 5.75 -3.16
C ILE A 56 10.63 4.52 -4.05
N MET A 57 10.36 3.35 -3.45
CA MET A 57 10.19 2.11 -4.20
C MET A 57 8.92 2.09 -5.07
N ASP A 58 7.79 2.56 -4.54
CA ASP A 58 6.52 2.60 -5.29
C ASP A 58 6.63 3.53 -6.50
N ILE A 59 7.42 4.61 -6.44
CA ILE A 59 7.73 5.47 -7.60
C ILE A 59 8.48 4.67 -8.66
N CYS A 60 9.57 4.00 -8.28
CA CYS A 60 10.36 3.18 -9.21
C CYS A 60 9.50 2.11 -9.87
N ALA A 61 8.67 1.41 -9.08
CA ALA A 61 7.77 0.38 -9.58
C ALA A 61 6.67 0.96 -10.49
N SER A 62 6.12 2.12 -10.15
CA SER A 62 5.09 2.81 -10.95
C SER A 62 5.64 3.30 -12.29
N PHE A 63 6.91 3.71 -12.38
CA PHE A 63 7.52 4.04 -13.67
C PHE A 63 7.71 2.81 -14.57
N TYR A 64 8.02 1.65 -13.97
CA TYR A 64 8.16 0.39 -14.70
C TYR A 64 6.82 -0.13 -15.24
N LEU A 65 5.74 -0.07 -14.45
CA LEU A 65 4.41 -0.57 -14.83
C LEU A 65 3.52 0.47 -15.55
N GLY A 66 3.61 1.74 -15.17
CA GLY A 66 2.55 2.73 -15.35
C GLY A 66 2.43 3.35 -16.75
N ARG A 67 3.44 3.21 -17.62
CA ARG A 67 3.39 3.85 -18.95
C ARG A 67 2.37 3.24 -19.92
N LYS A 68 1.84 2.05 -19.64
CA LYS A 68 1.03 1.29 -20.61
C LYS A 68 -0.49 1.41 -20.42
N SER A 69 -1.01 1.96 -19.31
CA SER A 69 -2.41 1.70 -18.89
C SER A 69 -3.32 2.92 -18.69
N SER A 70 -2.94 4.14 -19.09
CA SER A 70 -3.71 5.36 -18.75
C SER A 70 -4.81 5.78 -19.76
N LYS A 71 -4.88 5.16 -20.94
CA LYS A 71 -5.82 5.59 -22.01
C LYS A 71 -7.29 5.29 -21.68
N ASP A 72 -7.56 4.18 -21.02
CA ASP A 72 -8.93 3.72 -20.67
C ASP A 72 -9.36 4.15 -19.25
N ALA A 73 -8.58 5.00 -18.58
CA ALA A 73 -8.86 5.43 -17.22
C ALA A 73 -10.02 6.45 -17.17
N ASP A 74 -10.97 6.27 -16.25
CA ASP A 74 -12.01 7.26 -15.99
C ASP A 74 -11.47 8.38 -15.12
N LYS A 75 -10.96 9.42 -15.78
CA LYS A 75 -10.39 10.60 -15.11
C LYS A 75 -11.45 11.44 -14.41
N LYS A 76 -12.71 11.40 -14.84
CA LYS A 76 -13.78 12.21 -14.23
C LYS A 76 -14.12 11.67 -12.85
N GLU A 77 -14.20 10.35 -12.72
CA GLU A 77 -14.41 9.70 -11.43
C GLU A 77 -13.28 10.00 -10.44
N LEU A 78 -12.03 9.94 -10.91
CA LEU A 78 -10.87 10.27 -10.08
C LEU A 78 -10.83 11.74 -9.70
N LEU A 79 -11.15 12.66 -10.61
CA LEU A 79 -11.19 14.09 -10.32
C LEU A 79 -12.22 14.43 -9.23
N TRP A 80 -13.34 13.70 -9.18
CA TRP A 80 -14.34 13.85 -8.12
C TRP A 80 -13.88 13.28 -6.78
N LEU A 81 -13.16 12.16 -6.79
CA LEU A 81 -12.58 11.52 -5.59
C LEU A 81 -11.42 12.34 -4.99
N PHE A 82 -10.70 13.02 -5.87
CA PHE A 82 -9.47 13.74 -5.61
C PHE A 82 -9.47 14.71 -4.41
N PRO A 83 -10.40 15.67 -4.30
CA PRO A 83 -10.38 16.64 -3.21
C PRO A 83 -10.50 15.96 -1.83
N PHE A 84 -11.34 14.93 -1.71
CA PHE A 84 -11.50 14.18 -0.46
C PHE A 84 -10.25 13.36 -0.13
N THR A 85 -9.63 12.76 -1.14
CA THR A 85 -8.32 12.11 -1.01
C THR A 85 -7.26 13.07 -0.51
N LEU A 86 -7.18 14.28 -1.06
CA LEU A 86 -6.16 15.27 -0.69
C LEU A 86 -6.31 15.68 0.79
N VAL A 87 -7.54 15.96 1.22
CA VAL A 87 -7.85 16.25 2.63
C VAL A 87 -7.48 15.06 3.52
N GLY A 88 -7.82 13.85 3.11
CA GLY A 88 -7.45 12.63 3.84
C GLY A 88 -5.94 12.45 3.95
N MET A 89 -5.18 12.69 2.88
CA MET A 89 -3.72 12.59 2.88
C MET A 89 -3.08 13.63 3.79
N PHE A 90 -3.59 14.86 3.79
CA PHE A 90 -3.14 15.90 4.71
C PHE A 90 -3.35 15.47 6.18
N ILE A 91 -4.54 14.97 6.52
CA ILE A 91 -4.80 14.41 7.86
C ILE A 91 -3.85 13.25 8.16
N GLY A 92 -3.66 12.33 7.22
CA GLY A 92 -2.83 11.15 7.39
C GLY A 92 -1.34 11.47 7.60
N ILE A 93 -0.78 12.44 6.88
CA ILE A 93 0.63 12.84 7.08
C ILE A 93 0.81 13.58 8.42
N THR A 94 -0.15 14.42 8.81
CA THR A 94 -0.13 15.07 10.13
C THR A 94 -0.19 14.04 11.25
N LEU A 95 -1.03 13.01 11.12
CA LEU A 95 -1.09 11.90 12.08
C LEU A 95 0.22 11.10 12.08
N LEU A 96 0.81 10.83 10.92
CA LEU A 96 2.07 10.08 10.84
C LEU A 96 3.21 10.75 11.62
N ILE A 97 3.24 12.09 11.62
CA ILE A 97 4.32 12.88 12.23
C ILE A 97 4.07 13.15 13.71
N ASN A 98 2.81 13.44 14.08
CA ASN A 98 2.49 13.99 15.40
C ASN A 98 1.80 12.99 16.35
N ALA A 99 1.21 11.91 15.83
CA ALA A 99 0.53 10.93 16.67
C ALA A 99 1.51 9.89 17.23
N PRO A 100 1.23 9.32 18.42
CA PRO A 100 1.98 8.17 18.92
C PRO A 100 1.88 7.00 17.95
N SER A 101 2.93 6.18 17.90
CA SER A 101 3.03 5.11 16.90
C SER A 101 2.09 3.94 17.21
N GLU A 102 1.81 3.67 18.48
CA GLU A 102 1.08 2.49 18.96
C GLU A 102 -0.35 2.46 18.43
N PRO A 103 -1.18 3.52 18.53
CA PRO A 103 -2.51 3.52 17.94
C PRO A 103 -2.51 3.37 16.41
N LEU A 104 -1.52 3.97 15.73
CA LEU A 104 -1.39 3.84 14.28
C LEU A 104 -1.10 2.40 13.86
N LEU A 105 -0.21 1.73 14.57
CA LEU A 105 0.12 0.33 14.31
C LEU A 105 -1.05 -0.61 14.61
N ILE A 106 -1.87 -0.31 15.61
CA ILE A 106 -3.11 -1.07 15.88
C ILE A 106 -4.12 -0.88 14.75
N ILE A 107 -4.32 0.35 14.27
CA ILE A 107 -5.19 0.63 13.12
C ILE A 107 -4.69 -0.12 11.88
N LEU A 108 -3.37 -0.12 11.63
CA LEU A 108 -2.75 -0.88 10.55
C LEU A 108 -2.98 -2.39 10.71
N GLY A 109 -2.81 -2.93 11.92
CA GLY A 109 -3.01 -4.34 12.22
C GLY A 109 -4.46 -4.77 11.98
N LEU A 110 -5.42 -4.01 12.50
CA LEU A 110 -6.85 -4.22 12.26
C LEU A 110 -7.17 -4.20 10.76
N PHE A 111 -6.64 -3.20 10.04
CA PHE A 111 -6.87 -3.07 8.61
C PHE A 111 -6.26 -4.23 7.82
N ALA A 112 -5.03 -4.63 8.13
CA ALA A 112 -4.35 -5.76 7.48
C ALA A 112 -5.10 -7.07 7.75
N SER A 113 -5.47 -7.35 9.00
CA SER A 113 -6.24 -8.54 9.37
C SER A 113 -7.61 -8.58 8.73
N ALA A 114 -8.35 -7.46 8.73
CA ALA A 114 -9.66 -7.37 8.10
C ALA A 114 -9.59 -7.58 6.59
N ASN A 115 -8.58 -6.99 5.91
CA ASN A 115 -8.38 -7.21 4.47
C ASN A 115 -7.96 -8.65 4.17
N GLY A 116 -7.07 -9.24 4.97
CA GLY A 116 -6.66 -10.63 4.83
C GLY A 116 -7.84 -11.60 4.97
N ALA A 117 -8.63 -11.45 6.03
CA ALA A 117 -9.85 -12.21 6.24
C ALA A 117 -10.86 -12.00 5.11
N ARG A 118 -11.07 -10.75 4.67
CA ARG A 118 -11.95 -10.45 3.55
C ARG A 118 -11.52 -11.18 2.29
N VAL A 119 -10.23 -11.19 1.95
CA VAL A 119 -9.72 -11.89 0.76
C VAL A 119 -9.94 -13.40 0.84
N LEU A 120 -9.75 -14.00 2.03
CA LEU A 120 -9.93 -15.43 2.25
C LEU A 120 -11.41 -15.87 2.23
N ILE A 121 -12.33 -15.01 2.70
CA ILE A 121 -13.75 -15.33 2.83
C ILE A 121 -14.55 -14.97 1.56
N LYS A 122 -14.10 -13.97 0.78
CA LYS A 122 -14.91 -13.37 -0.29
C LYS A 122 -15.26 -14.38 -1.38
N LYS A 123 -16.52 -14.80 -1.40
CA LYS A 123 -17.15 -15.41 -2.58
C LYS A 123 -17.32 -14.36 -3.68
N LYS A 124 -17.09 -14.72 -4.94
CA LYS A 124 -17.33 -13.84 -6.10
C LYS A 124 -18.82 -13.50 -6.20
N THR A 125 -19.24 -12.41 -5.57
CA THR A 125 -20.58 -11.86 -5.74
C THR A 125 -20.54 -10.83 -6.87
N ASN A 126 -20.95 -11.25 -8.06
CA ASN A 126 -21.18 -10.36 -9.20
C ASN A 126 -22.66 -10.00 -9.20
N LEU A 127 -23.02 -8.79 -8.78
CA LEU A 127 -24.27 -8.06 -9.12
C LEU A 127 -24.46 -6.97 -8.06
N HIS A 128 -23.97 -5.76 -8.33
CA HIS A 128 -24.40 -4.57 -7.59
C HIS A 128 -24.66 -3.43 -8.58
N SER A 129 -25.71 -2.65 -8.31
CA SER A 129 -25.93 -1.36 -8.95
C SER A 129 -24.81 -0.41 -8.57
N PRO A 130 -24.33 0.46 -9.49
CA PRO A 130 -23.28 1.39 -9.17
C PRO A 130 -23.70 2.29 -8.01
N ILE A 131 -22.88 2.37 -6.98
CA ILE A 131 -23.15 3.23 -5.82
C ILE A 131 -23.12 4.71 -6.21
N SER A 132 -23.76 5.56 -5.41
CA SER A 132 -23.74 7.01 -5.62
C SER A 132 -22.32 7.57 -5.61
N LYS A 133 -22.04 8.58 -6.45
CA LYS A 133 -20.76 9.30 -6.51
C LYS A 133 -20.37 9.97 -5.18
N TRP A 134 -21.33 10.22 -4.29
CA TRP A 134 -21.08 10.83 -2.98
C TRP A 134 -20.38 9.88 -1.99
N TRP A 135 -20.36 8.58 -2.28
CA TRP A 135 -19.48 7.65 -1.57
C TRP A 135 -17.99 7.96 -1.79
N ALA A 136 -17.64 8.79 -2.77
CA ALA A 136 -16.30 9.35 -2.90
C ALA A 136 -15.86 10.13 -1.64
N VAL A 137 -16.77 10.68 -0.85
CA VAL A 137 -16.42 11.41 0.38
C VAL A 137 -15.79 10.47 1.43
N PRO A 138 -16.49 9.46 1.98
CA PRO A 138 -15.90 8.57 2.98
C PRO A 138 -14.75 7.73 2.42
N PHE A 139 -14.85 7.25 1.18
CA PHE A 139 -13.78 6.45 0.56
C PHE A 139 -12.56 7.30 0.18
N GLY A 140 -12.76 8.55 -0.24
CA GLY A 140 -11.68 9.48 -0.53
C GLY A 140 -10.95 9.90 0.74
N LEU A 141 -11.68 10.30 1.79
CA LEU A 141 -11.08 10.68 3.08
C LEU A 141 -10.32 9.50 3.71
N SER A 142 -10.98 8.36 3.91
CA SER A 142 -10.32 7.18 4.51
C SER A 142 -9.20 6.65 3.61
N GLY A 143 -9.41 6.62 2.29
CA GLY A 143 -8.38 6.25 1.32
C GLY A 143 -7.17 7.15 1.40
N GLY A 144 -7.36 8.47 1.53
CA GLY A 144 -6.29 9.46 1.66
C GLY A 144 -5.50 9.26 2.94
N ILE A 145 -6.19 9.10 4.08
CA ILE A 145 -5.58 8.84 5.39
C ILE A 145 -4.70 7.59 5.32
N PHE A 146 -5.24 6.47 4.83
CA PHE A 146 -4.50 5.21 4.72
C PHE A 146 -3.38 5.24 3.67
N THR A 147 -3.55 6.02 2.60
CA THR A 147 -2.46 6.25 1.62
C THR A 147 -1.28 6.94 2.28
N ALA A 148 -1.51 8.00 3.06
CA ALA A 148 -0.44 8.76 3.69
C ALA A 148 0.17 8.03 4.90
N LEU A 149 -0.66 7.43 5.77
CA LEU A 149 -0.20 6.73 6.98
C LEU A 149 0.54 5.43 6.69
N PHE A 150 0.01 4.61 5.77
CA PHE A 150 0.41 3.21 5.67
C PHE A 150 0.72 2.78 4.24
N ALA A 151 0.63 3.69 3.26
CA ALA A 151 0.74 3.35 1.85
C ALA A 151 -0.32 2.33 1.35
N THR A 152 -1.41 2.11 2.09
CA THR A 152 -2.38 1.04 1.82
C THR A 152 -3.75 1.49 1.29
N GLY A 153 -3.92 2.80 1.00
CA GLY A 153 -5.20 3.33 0.48
C GLY A 153 -5.68 2.67 -0.82
N GLY A 154 -4.79 2.02 -1.58
CA GLY A 154 -5.13 1.26 -2.78
C GLY A 154 -6.25 0.22 -2.57
N ALA A 155 -6.33 -0.46 -1.42
CA ALA A 155 -7.43 -1.41 -1.15
C ALA A 155 -8.78 -0.70 -0.93
N ILE A 156 -8.77 0.49 -0.35
CA ILE A 156 -9.96 1.30 -0.13
C ILE A 156 -10.48 1.79 -1.48
N TYR A 157 -9.59 2.34 -2.32
CA TYR A 157 -9.92 2.74 -3.68
C TYR A 157 -10.37 1.56 -4.53
N ALA A 158 -9.71 0.39 -4.42
CA ALA A 158 -10.11 -0.87 -5.04
C ALA A 158 -11.56 -1.24 -4.74
N SER A 159 -11.94 -1.16 -3.47
CA SER A 159 -13.32 -1.41 -3.05
C SER A 159 -14.29 -0.38 -3.66
N TYR A 160 -13.96 0.92 -3.58
CA TYR A 160 -14.81 2.00 -4.11
C TYR A 160 -15.05 1.88 -5.62
N LEU A 161 -13.97 1.83 -6.41
CA LEU A 161 -14.08 1.84 -7.87
C LEU A 161 -14.68 0.53 -8.40
N ALA A 162 -14.46 -0.61 -7.74
CA ALA A 162 -15.14 -1.87 -8.09
C ALA A 162 -16.67 -1.80 -7.88
N MET A 163 -17.15 -0.91 -7.02
CA MET A 163 -18.59 -0.64 -6.83
C MET A 163 -19.14 0.43 -7.78
N ARG A 164 -18.27 1.15 -8.52
CA ARG A 164 -18.67 2.18 -9.49
C ARG A 164 -18.54 1.71 -10.94
N MET A 165 -17.56 0.86 -11.23
CA MET A 165 -17.18 0.45 -12.58
C MET A 165 -17.47 -1.03 -12.82
N ARG A 166 -18.17 -1.31 -13.93
CA ARG A 166 -18.47 -2.70 -14.34
C ARG A 166 -17.39 -3.29 -15.24
N ASP A 167 -16.74 -2.46 -16.07
CA ASP A 167 -15.71 -2.92 -17.00
C ASP A 167 -14.38 -3.17 -16.26
N PRO A 168 -13.88 -4.43 -16.21
CA PRO A 168 -12.61 -4.76 -15.58
C PRO A 168 -11.38 -4.12 -16.26
N ARG A 169 -11.48 -3.70 -17.53
CA ARG A 169 -10.40 -2.98 -18.22
C ARG A 169 -10.33 -1.54 -17.72
N MET A 170 -11.45 -0.81 -17.75
CA MET A 170 -11.58 0.53 -17.19
C MET A 170 -11.21 0.59 -15.70
N LEU A 171 -11.66 -0.38 -14.91
CA LEU A 171 -11.32 -0.47 -13.48
C LEU A 171 -9.80 -0.57 -13.26
N ARG A 172 -9.12 -1.46 -13.98
CA ARG A 172 -7.66 -1.63 -13.88
C ARG A 172 -6.90 -0.40 -14.36
N ALA A 173 -7.31 0.19 -15.48
CA ALA A 173 -6.71 1.42 -16.00
C ALA A 173 -6.87 2.59 -15.01
N THR A 174 -8.06 2.75 -14.43
CA THR A 174 -8.34 3.77 -13.42
C THR A 174 -7.53 3.53 -12.15
N MET A 175 -7.42 2.29 -11.67
CA MET A 175 -6.56 1.95 -10.52
C MET A 175 -5.11 2.34 -10.77
N ALA A 176 -4.54 1.93 -11.90
CA ALA A 176 -3.15 2.20 -12.22
C ALA A 176 -2.88 3.71 -12.27
N PHE A 177 -3.79 4.48 -12.87
CA PHE A 177 -3.69 5.93 -12.92
C PHE A 177 -3.87 6.59 -11.54
N ALA A 178 -4.80 6.09 -10.72
CA ALA A 178 -4.97 6.54 -9.34
C ALA A 178 -3.73 6.28 -8.50
N ILE A 179 -3.18 5.06 -8.54
CA ILE A 179 -1.96 4.68 -7.82
C ILE A 179 -0.81 5.61 -8.21
N LEU A 180 -0.64 5.90 -9.50
CA LEU A 180 0.38 6.84 -9.97
C LEU A 180 0.21 8.22 -9.32
N ILE A 181 -1.00 8.80 -9.38
CA ILE A 181 -1.29 10.12 -8.79
C ILE A 181 -1.05 10.11 -7.28
N LEU A 182 -1.57 9.10 -6.58
CA LEU A 182 -1.47 8.96 -5.13
C LEU A 182 -0.02 8.83 -4.68
N THR A 183 0.78 8.02 -5.37
CA THR A 183 2.21 7.84 -5.08
C THR A 183 2.97 9.15 -5.29
N MET A 184 2.70 9.89 -6.37
CA MET A 184 3.32 11.20 -6.60
C MET A 184 2.95 12.20 -5.51
N MET A 185 1.70 12.22 -5.08
CA MET A 185 1.28 13.12 -3.99
C MET A 185 1.90 12.76 -2.67
N ARG A 186 1.93 11.47 -2.34
CA ARG A 186 2.56 10.99 -1.12
C ARG A 186 4.04 11.38 -1.09
N PHE A 187 4.72 11.28 -2.22
CA PHE A 187 6.09 11.77 -2.38
C PHE A 187 6.22 13.26 -2.11
N VAL A 188 5.36 14.10 -2.70
CA VAL A 188 5.38 15.54 -2.46
C VAL A 188 5.11 15.86 -0.98
N PHE A 189 4.10 15.25 -0.37
CA PHE A 189 3.81 15.45 1.06
C PHE A 189 4.98 15.05 1.95
N MET A 190 5.60 13.89 1.70
CA MET A 190 6.73 13.41 2.51
C MET A 190 8.04 14.15 2.25
N LEU A 191 8.17 14.78 1.08
CA LEU A 191 9.29 15.68 0.78
C LEU A 191 9.13 17.00 1.53
N ILE A 192 7.93 17.59 1.49
CA ILE A 192 7.60 18.83 2.22
C ILE A 192 7.71 18.63 3.73
N SER A 193 7.33 17.45 4.24
CA SER A 193 7.45 17.13 5.66
C SER A 193 8.85 16.65 6.08
N GLU A 194 9.85 16.76 5.19
CA GLU A 194 11.25 16.36 5.40
C GLU A 194 11.49 14.88 5.72
N LEU A 195 10.44 14.06 5.68
CA LEU A 195 10.48 12.66 6.10
C LEU A 195 11.35 11.81 5.15
N LEU A 196 11.42 12.21 3.87
CA LEU A 196 12.30 11.59 2.86
C LEU A 196 13.77 12.00 2.96
N LEU A 197 14.07 13.09 3.67
CA LEU A 197 15.43 13.63 3.78
C LEU A 197 16.25 12.95 4.89
N HIS A 198 15.58 12.15 5.72
CA HIS A 198 16.24 11.36 6.75
C HIS A 198 17.18 10.31 6.15
N ILE A 199 18.43 10.29 6.63
CA ILE A 199 19.48 9.42 6.07
C ILE A 199 19.16 7.94 6.23
N ASP A 200 18.49 7.55 7.31
CA ASP A 200 18.04 6.18 7.56
C ASP A 200 17.01 5.71 6.51
N VAL A 201 16.11 6.59 6.10
CA VAL A 201 15.15 6.31 5.01
C VAL A 201 15.90 6.06 3.71
N LEU A 202 16.86 6.93 3.37
CA LEU A 202 17.61 6.81 2.13
C LEU A 202 18.49 5.56 2.10
N VAL A 203 19.22 5.27 3.18
CA VAL A 203 20.06 4.07 3.29
C VAL A 203 19.22 2.81 3.18
N LEU A 204 18.11 2.74 3.92
CA LEU A 204 17.21 1.59 3.88
C LEU A 204 16.59 1.43 2.49
N ALA A 205 16.10 2.51 1.87
CA ALA A 205 15.56 2.48 0.52
C ALA A 205 16.60 1.98 -0.51
N MET A 206 17.82 2.50 -0.48
CA MET A 206 18.91 2.09 -1.38
C MET A 206 19.25 0.60 -1.21
N SER A 207 19.32 0.11 0.04
CA SER A 207 19.60 -1.31 0.32
C SER A 207 18.50 -2.26 -0.20
N MET A 208 17.27 -1.76 -0.32
CA MET A 208 16.10 -2.53 -0.73
C MET A 208 15.75 -2.38 -2.23
N LEU A 209 16.47 -1.54 -2.98
CA LEU A 209 16.23 -1.38 -4.42
C LEU A 209 16.42 -2.68 -5.20
N LEU A 210 17.49 -3.41 -4.92
CA LEU A 210 17.79 -4.66 -5.63
C LEU A 210 16.71 -5.73 -5.43
N PRO A 211 16.30 -6.10 -4.19
CA PRO A 211 15.22 -7.07 -4.01
C PRO A 211 13.89 -6.58 -4.57
N MET A 212 13.61 -5.27 -4.51
CA MET A 212 12.42 -4.68 -5.11
C MET A 212 12.39 -4.89 -6.64
N ILE A 213 13.49 -4.55 -7.33
CA ILE A 213 13.61 -4.71 -8.79
C ILE A 213 13.49 -6.18 -9.18
N CYS A 214 14.19 -7.08 -8.47
CA CYS A 214 14.12 -8.51 -8.71
C CYS A 214 12.70 -9.05 -8.53
N GLY A 215 12.03 -8.72 -7.41
CA GLY A 215 10.65 -9.12 -7.15
C GLY A 215 9.71 -8.64 -8.25
N LEU A 216 9.76 -7.35 -8.57
CA LEU A 216 8.94 -6.73 -9.60
C LEU A 216 9.12 -7.36 -10.99
N TRP A 217 10.37 -7.54 -11.41
CA TRP A 217 10.71 -8.08 -12.71
C TRP A 217 10.28 -9.54 -12.86
N ILE A 218 10.54 -10.38 -11.85
CA ILE A 218 10.08 -11.76 -11.86
C ILE A 218 8.55 -11.79 -11.84
N GLY A 219 7.90 -11.07 -10.91
CA GLY A 219 6.44 -11.06 -10.78
C GLY A 219 5.71 -10.65 -12.06
N SER A 220 6.18 -9.58 -12.72
CA SER A 220 5.62 -9.09 -13.99
C SER A 220 5.74 -10.08 -15.14
N ARG A 221 6.79 -10.91 -15.18
CA ARG A 221 6.95 -11.98 -16.18
C ARG A 221 6.04 -13.16 -15.93
N VAL A 222 5.78 -13.50 -14.66
CA VAL A 222 4.91 -14.63 -14.31
C VAL A 222 3.43 -14.24 -14.29
N HIS A 223 3.10 -12.94 -14.39
CA HIS A 223 1.72 -12.41 -14.45
C HIS A 223 0.80 -13.19 -15.41
N SER A 224 1.27 -13.53 -16.62
CA SER A 224 0.46 -14.24 -17.62
C SER A 224 0.12 -15.69 -17.26
N LYS A 225 0.84 -16.30 -16.30
CA LYS A 225 0.66 -17.70 -15.86
C LYS A 225 -0.08 -17.83 -14.52
N LEU A 226 -0.32 -16.73 -13.81
CA LEU A 226 -0.63 -16.73 -12.38
C LEU A 226 -1.99 -16.09 -12.03
N SER A 227 -2.96 -16.11 -12.94
CA SER A 227 -4.36 -15.74 -12.64
C SER A 227 -5.09 -16.84 -11.85
N SER A 228 -4.48 -17.31 -10.75
CA SER A 228 -4.98 -18.41 -9.93
C SER A 228 -5.58 -17.90 -8.61
N PRO A 229 -6.74 -18.43 -8.17
CA PRO A 229 -7.30 -18.22 -6.83
C PRO A 229 -6.29 -18.46 -5.69
N ASN A 230 -5.26 -19.29 -5.93
CA ASN A 230 -4.26 -19.66 -4.93
C ASN A 230 -3.42 -18.45 -4.48
N ILE A 231 -3.06 -17.54 -5.39
CA ILE A 231 -2.25 -16.36 -5.03
C ILE A 231 -3.06 -15.41 -4.16
N GLN A 232 -4.35 -15.28 -4.44
CA GLN A 232 -5.25 -14.46 -3.63
C GLN A 232 -5.33 -14.97 -2.20
N SER A 233 -5.43 -16.28 -2.05
CA SER A 233 -5.45 -16.91 -0.73
C SER A 233 -4.10 -16.76 0.00
N ILE A 234 -2.97 -16.89 -0.70
CA ILE A 234 -1.63 -16.74 -0.11
C ILE A 234 -1.43 -15.32 0.45
N TYR A 235 -1.65 -14.27 -0.35
CA TYR A 235 -1.46 -12.91 0.17
C TYR A 235 -2.50 -12.55 1.23
N GLY A 236 -3.73 -13.06 1.13
CA GLY A 236 -4.75 -12.93 2.18
C GLY A 236 -4.31 -13.54 3.50
N GLY A 237 -3.67 -14.72 3.45
CA GLY A 237 -3.05 -15.36 4.62
C GLY A 237 -1.89 -14.55 5.21
N ILE A 238 -0.99 -14.03 4.36
CA ILE A 238 0.12 -13.18 4.80
C ILE A 238 -0.40 -11.92 5.50
N LEU A 239 -1.42 -11.26 4.95
CA LEU A 239 -2.09 -10.10 5.52
C LEU A 239 -2.72 -10.38 6.88
N LEU A 240 -3.44 -11.51 6.97
CA LEU A 240 -4.10 -11.91 8.21
C LEU A 240 -3.06 -12.17 9.30
N PHE A 241 -2.00 -12.91 8.96
CA PHE A 241 -0.91 -13.23 9.86
C PHE A 241 -0.14 -11.97 10.31
N SER A 242 0.27 -11.11 9.38
CA SER A 242 1.03 -9.90 9.69
C SER A 242 0.23 -8.91 10.52
N GLY A 243 -1.06 -8.72 10.20
CA GLY A 243 -1.96 -7.89 10.99
C GLY A 243 -2.19 -8.45 12.39
N ALA A 244 -2.41 -9.76 12.53
CA ALA A 244 -2.63 -10.40 13.82
C ALA A 244 -1.38 -10.30 14.71
N MET A 245 -0.19 -10.54 14.15
CA MET A 245 1.08 -10.36 14.85
C MET A 245 1.28 -8.91 15.34
N LEU A 246 0.93 -7.93 14.49
CA LEU A 246 1.03 -6.53 14.88
C LEU A 246 0.07 -6.19 16.03
N LEU A 247 -1.15 -6.72 16.02
CA LEU A 247 -2.11 -6.52 17.11
C LEU A 247 -1.64 -7.18 18.42
N LEU A 248 -1.11 -8.40 18.35
CA LEU A 248 -0.56 -9.09 19.53
C LEU A 248 0.60 -8.32 20.17
N ARG A 249 1.40 -7.62 19.36
CA ARG A 249 2.53 -6.80 19.83
C ARG A 249 2.10 -5.46 20.45
N GLU A 250 1.11 -4.79 19.85
CA GLU A 250 0.80 -3.39 20.18
C GLU A 250 -0.36 -3.22 21.16
N VAL A 251 -1.37 -4.11 21.15
CA VAL A 251 -2.52 -4.03 22.06
C VAL A 251 -2.12 -4.07 23.55
N PRO A 252 -1.16 -4.92 23.99
CA PRO A 252 -0.75 -4.95 25.40
C PRO A 252 -0.11 -3.64 25.91
N LYS A 253 0.38 -2.77 25.03
CA LYS A 253 1.03 -1.50 25.42
C LYS A 253 0.02 -0.39 25.75
N LEU A 254 -1.26 -0.59 25.45
CA LEU A 254 -2.34 0.37 25.75
C LEU A 254 -2.95 0.19 27.14
N ILE A 255 -2.64 -0.92 27.82
CA ILE A 255 -3.19 -1.32 29.13
C ILE A 255 -2.15 -0.98 30.20
#